data_AF-A0A1I8PVM5-F1
#
_entry.id   AF-A0A1I8PVM5-F1
#
_cell.length_a   1.000
_cell.length_b   1.000
_cell.length_c   1.000
_cell.angle_alpha   90.00
_cell.angle_beta   90.00
_cell.angle_gamma   90.00
#
_symmetry.space_group_name_H-M   'P 1'
#
loop_
_entity.id
_entity.type
_entity.pdbx_description
1 polymer ?
#
loop_
_entity_poly.entity_id
_entity_poly.type
_entity_poly.pdbx_seq_one_letter_code
_entity_poly.pdbx_strand_id
1 'polypeptide(L)'
;MPYSRDSASAQADKLSGIVEESDLYEGFSPHVETSEIKVLDFYNLPKSTGKEPALRSYTEIKQLLDQGKKRDVKSILRENSWPINSPIRSQLWPTLCAQHNTKPPMVEGFYWEMVHQVFGTTELSEKPIMLPSFVDATHCLPYHLTSTGRSVADRIVNVLGYDCPDITYSPVLYPIVSILLHFMSEEEAYHCVAALVGSKEKVFINQTKLLHEVTWKTVMQIAKKHTKNAVAYFQRICPGVKLERVFMDWCWWILAGLPFQHLVRIMDCFFHEGIKVLYRIALVILNLFHKECQSNNEWSPDNIKNDIGNALVKFCKKIPVSPAKLLHAAFSIRGLSSTYISRIFLKTEMLLKSRSVLNTGNKTLVKSRSSDNLPTSQSQVNIQMMSHTLTIREKVHHTETCRNLNFDTMDVKNLIQFIQERFNLFTLWSWLPVRITMYQPVLLYTTEEHGCSLTTFYVRVEQHEPTLMMIKTCNNEVFGAYCSSRWFERNVKDDKGQRQAYFGTGETFLFSLYPERAKYPWVGIENDKDLGHASELFMAADSKMITIGGGEGQAIWMDENIRFGKTDSCKTFNNPPLCPSGDFEIRVLEVYGFVGA
;
A
#
# COMPACT_ATOMS: atom_id res chain seq x y z
N MET A 1 4.26 84.31 20.34
CA MET A 1 3.09 84.15 19.44
C MET A 1 3.15 85.29 18.43
N PRO A 2 2.90 85.11 17.12
CA PRO A 2 2.24 83.95 16.49
C PRO A 2 2.87 83.43 15.15
N TYR A 3 2.62 82.13 14.93
CA TYR A 3 2.13 81.43 13.73
C TYR A 3 2.79 81.48 12.32
N SER A 4 2.87 80.25 11.79
CA SER A 4 2.58 79.78 10.42
C SER A 4 3.65 79.97 9.36
N ARG A 5 4.35 78.87 9.01
CA ARG A 5 5.10 78.72 7.78
C ARG A 5 4.23 78.06 6.72
N ASP A 6 4.26 78.68 5.56
CA ASP A 6 3.48 78.39 4.38
C ASP A 6 3.77 77.03 3.73
N SER A 7 2.74 76.65 2.98
CA SER A 7 2.53 75.48 2.13
C SER A 7 3.59 75.29 1.04
N ALA A 8 4.26 74.15 1.08
CA ALA A 8 4.85 73.50 -0.09
C ALA A 8 5.04 71.99 0.16
N SER A 9 3.96 71.22 0.13
CA SER A 9 3.97 69.77 -0.18
C SER A 9 2.55 69.24 -0.28
N ALA A 10 1.98 69.30 -1.48
CA ALA A 10 0.69 68.67 -1.74
C ALA A 10 0.59 68.24 -3.21
N GLN A 11 1.54 67.42 -3.69
CA GLN A 11 1.33 66.65 -4.92
C GLN A 11 2.34 65.51 -5.10
N ALA A 12 2.45 64.63 -4.11
CA ALA A 12 3.09 63.32 -4.27
C ALA A 12 2.75 62.43 -3.07
N ASP A 13 1.48 62.04 -2.92
CA ASP A 13 1.04 60.92 -2.06
C ASP A 13 -0.42 60.57 -2.40
N LYS A 14 -0.61 59.99 -3.58
CA LYS A 14 -1.83 59.28 -3.98
C LYS A 14 -1.44 58.14 -4.93
N LEU A 15 -0.72 57.15 -4.42
CA LEU A 15 -0.50 55.85 -5.06
C LEU A 15 0.01 54.84 -4.03
N SER A 16 -0.82 54.58 -3.01
CA SER A 16 -0.62 53.45 -2.08
C SER A 16 -1.95 52.97 -1.50
N GLY A 17 -2.98 52.93 -2.34
CA GLY A 17 -4.30 52.44 -1.97
C GLY A 17 -4.82 51.53 -3.08
N ILE A 18 -4.51 50.24 -2.95
CA ILE A 18 -5.34 49.05 -3.22
C ILE A 18 -4.52 47.92 -2.59
N VAL A 19 -4.72 47.68 -1.29
CA VAL A 19 -4.61 46.32 -0.76
C VAL A 19 -6.03 45.81 -0.92
N GLU A 20 -6.23 44.83 -1.81
CA GLU A 20 -7.53 44.20 -2.00
C GLU A 20 -8.02 43.65 -0.67
N GLU A 21 -9.12 44.21 -0.16
CA GLU A 21 -9.82 43.81 1.07
C GLU A 21 -10.51 42.43 0.93
N SER A 22 -10.05 41.56 0.03
CA SER A 22 -10.64 40.24 -0.26
C SER A 22 -9.97 39.06 0.45
N ASP A 23 -8.75 39.21 0.97
CA ASP A 23 -7.93 38.06 1.41
C ASP A 23 -8.06 37.71 2.90
N LEU A 24 -8.92 38.39 3.66
CA LEU A 24 -8.97 38.29 5.13
C LEU A 24 -10.00 37.30 5.71
N TYR A 25 -10.70 36.52 4.88
CA TYR A 25 -11.80 35.66 5.34
C TYR A 25 -11.84 34.22 4.81
N GLU A 26 -10.77 33.72 4.19
CA GLU A 26 -10.69 32.30 3.83
C GLU A 26 -9.92 31.53 4.90
N GLY A 27 -10.61 30.71 5.71
CA GLY A 27 -10.00 29.85 6.73
C GLY A 27 -9.19 28.67 6.17
N PHE A 28 -8.70 28.77 4.94
CA PHE A 28 -7.84 27.80 4.27
C PHE A 28 -6.37 28.23 4.34
N SER A 29 -5.46 27.27 4.18
CA SER A 29 -4.02 27.56 4.11
C SER A 29 -3.66 28.21 2.76
N PRO A 30 -2.52 28.93 2.66
CA PRO A 30 -2.07 29.55 1.40
C PRO A 30 -1.71 28.53 0.31
N HIS A 31 -1.73 27.23 0.62
CA HIS A 31 -1.40 26.15 -0.31
C HIS A 31 -2.63 25.60 -1.05
N VAL A 32 -3.80 26.26 -0.95
CA VAL A 32 -5.09 25.78 -1.47
C VAL A 32 -5.60 26.68 -2.59
N GLU A 33 -6.13 26.05 -3.64
CA GLU A 33 -6.93 26.71 -4.67
C GLU A 33 -8.40 26.75 -4.24
N THR A 34 -8.89 27.93 -3.86
CA THR A 34 -10.22 28.08 -3.26
C THR A 34 -11.34 28.27 -4.28
N SER A 35 -10.99 28.54 -5.54
CA SER A 35 -11.91 28.75 -6.67
C SER A 35 -12.86 27.56 -6.93
N GLU A 36 -12.39 26.33 -6.69
CA GLU A 36 -13.18 25.10 -6.90
C GLU A 36 -13.97 24.65 -5.65
N ILE A 37 -13.73 25.30 -4.51
CA ILE A 37 -14.38 24.95 -3.25
C ILE A 37 -15.74 25.64 -3.17
N LYS A 38 -16.80 24.87 -3.32
CA LYS A 38 -18.18 25.36 -3.10
C LYS A 38 -18.39 25.71 -1.63
N VAL A 39 -18.18 26.97 -1.26
CA VAL A 39 -18.65 27.53 0.00
C VAL A 39 -20.15 27.75 -0.13
N LEU A 40 -20.95 27.07 0.70
CA LEU A 40 -22.38 27.37 0.79
C LEU A 40 -22.51 28.78 1.37
N ASP A 41 -23.03 29.72 0.58
CA ASP A 41 -23.41 31.06 1.03
C ASP A 41 -24.46 30.96 2.14
N PHE A 42 -24.00 30.93 3.39
CA PHE A 42 -24.88 30.96 4.56
C PHE A 42 -25.72 32.25 4.64
N TYR A 43 -25.29 33.32 3.95
CA TYR A 43 -26.00 34.60 3.91
C TYR A 43 -27.22 34.61 2.97
N ASN A 44 -27.35 33.64 2.05
CA ASN A 44 -28.43 33.61 1.05
C ASN A 44 -29.46 32.48 1.25
N LEU A 45 -29.40 31.73 2.36
CA LEU A 45 -30.44 30.77 2.71
C LEU A 45 -31.67 31.51 3.32
N PRO A 46 -32.91 31.11 2.98
CA PRO A 46 -34.09 31.62 3.67
C PRO A 46 -33.92 31.33 5.16
N LYS A 47 -33.99 32.38 6.01
CA LYS A 47 -33.92 32.24 7.47
C LYS A 47 -35.04 31.30 7.91
N SER A 48 -34.67 30.04 8.17
CA SER A 48 -35.50 29.08 8.90
C SER A 48 -35.96 29.74 10.20
N THR A 49 -37.26 29.70 10.48
CA THR A 49 -37.92 30.35 11.62
C THR A 49 -37.67 29.64 12.96
N GLY A 50 -36.45 29.16 13.19
CA GLY A 50 -36.00 28.58 14.45
C GLY A 50 -34.59 29.05 14.78
N LYS A 51 -34.31 29.36 16.05
CA LYS A 51 -32.95 29.68 16.52
C LYS A 51 -32.06 28.44 16.30
N GLU A 52 -31.27 28.42 15.23
CA GLU A 52 -30.17 27.46 15.12
C GLU A 52 -29.22 27.68 16.30
N PRO A 53 -28.81 26.62 17.02
CA PRO A 53 -27.90 26.77 18.15
C PRO A 53 -26.57 27.33 17.66
N ALA A 54 -26.02 28.29 18.41
CA ALA A 54 -24.72 28.89 18.09
C ALA A 54 -23.64 27.80 18.00
N LEU A 55 -22.82 27.87 16.95
CA LEU A 55 -21.69 26.96 16.75
C LEU A 55 -20.70 27.10 17.91
N ARG A 56 -20.22 25.97 18.44
CA ARG A 56 -19.25 25.95 19.55
C ARG A 56 -17.89 26.47 19.09
N SER A 57 -17.22 27.23 19.96
CA SER A 57 -15.89 27.80 19.69
C SER A 57 -14.75 26.81 19.99
N TYR A 58 -13.55 27.09 19.47
CA TYR A 58 -12.35 26.32 19.77
C TYR A 58 -12.03 26.32 21.28
N THR A 59 -12.11 27.48 21.94
CA THR A 59 -11.77 27.64 23.35
C THR A 59 -12.63 26.74 24.26
N GLU A 60 -13.92 26.63 23.97
CA GLU A 60 -14.81 25.73 24.71
C GLU A 60 -14.43 24.26 24.55
N ILE A 61 -14.06 23.84 23.33
CA ILE A 61 -13.64 22.47 23.06
C ILE A 61 -12.30 22.18 23.75
N LYS A 62 -11.36 23.11 23.68
CA LYS A 62 -10.05 23.00 24.33
C LYS A 62 -10.20 22.87 25.85
N GLN A 63 -11.05 23.69 26.47
CA GLN A 63 -11.34 23.59 27.91
C GLN A 63 -11.94 22.24 28.30
N LEU A 64 -12.85 21.68 27.49
CA LEU A 64 -13.41 20.35 27.73
C LEU A 64 -12.37 19.23 27.59
N LEU A 65 -11.45 19.34 26.61
CA LEU A 65 -10.35 18.39 26.45
C LEU A 65 -9.40 18.42 27.65
N ASP A 66 -9.04 19.61 28.13
CA ASP A 66 -8.16 19.79 29.28
C ASP A 66 -8.80 19.26 30.58
N GLN A 67 -10.13 19.31 30.68
CA GLN A 67 -10.91 18.68 31.75
C GLN A 67 -11.11 17.17 31.58
N GLY A 68 -10.58 16.56 30.51
CA GLY A 68 -10.75 15.13 30.22
C GLY A 68 -12.17 14.72 29.78
N LYS A 69 -13.05 15.68 29.47
CA LYS A 69 -14.45 15.45 29.04
C LYS A 69 -14.56 15.05 27.57
N LYS A 70 -13.81 13.99 27.18
CA LYS A 70 -13.74 13.48 25.79
C LYS A 70 -15.10 13.10 25.20
N ARG A 71 -16.06 12.67 26.04
CA ARG A 71 -17.42 12.31 25.56
C ARG A 71 -18.22 13.53 25.09
N ASP A 72 -18.08 14.66 25.76
CA ASP A 72 -18.79 15.89 25.43
C ASP A 72 -18.22 16.49 24.13
N VAL A 73 -16.89 16.52 24.03
CA VAL A 73 -16.16 16.90 22.80
C VAL A 73 -16.61 16.05 21.63
N LYS A 74 -16.71 14.73 21.81
CA LYS A 74 -17.23 13.82 20.79
C LYS A 74 -18.66 14.17 20.35
N SER A 75 -19.57 14.52 21.26
CA SER A 75 -20.94 14.93 20.86
C SER A 75 -20.90 16.21 20.04
N ILE A 76 -20.11 17.19 20.51
CA ILE A 76 -19.92 18.48 19.83
C ILE A 76 -19.44 18.27 18.41
N LEU A 77 -18.38 17.50 18.17
CA LEU A 77 -17.79 17.27 16.83
C LEU A 77 -18.78 16.62 15.85
N ARG A 78 -19.67 15.76 16.35
CA ARG A 78 -20.67 15.06 15.54
C ARG A 78 -21.84 15.96 15.14
N GLU A 79 -22.24 16.88 16.02
CA GLU A 79 -23.43 17.71 15.87
C GLU A 79 -23.11 19.10 15.28
N ASN A 80 -21.96 19.68 15.62
CA ASN A 80 -21.57 21.02 15.16
C ASN A 80 -21.04 20.95 13.73
N SER A 81 -21.77 21.59 12.80
CA SER A 81 -21.41 21.63 11.39
C SER A 81 -20.76 22.96 11.03
N TRP A 82 -19.51 23.17 11.45
CA TRP A 82 -18.77 24.37 11.06
C TRP A 82 -18.65 24.47 9.53
N PRO A 83 -18.87 25.66 8.94
CA PRO A 83 -18.63 25.92 7.53
C PRO A 83 -17.24 25.47 7.08
N ILE A 84 -17.09 25.16 5.80
CA ILE A 84 -15.83 24.61 5.28
C ILE A 84 -14.68 25.61 5.40
N ASN A 85 -14.94 26.89 5.18
CA ASN A 85 -14.01 28.01 5.31
C ASN A 85 -13.85 28.51 6.77
N SER A 86 -14.38 27.80 7.77
CA SER A 86 -14.25 28.20 9.17
C SER A 86 -12.79 28.10 9.64
N PRO A 87 -12.21 29.16 10.22
CA PRO A 87 -10.81 29.15 10.67
C PRO A 87 -10.59 28.22 11.88
N ILE A 88 -11.66 27.71 12.50
CA ILE A 88 -11.58 26.86 13.70
C ILE A 88 -10.67 25.63 13.50
N ARG A 89 -10.61 25.08 12.28
CA ARG A 89 -9.88 23.83 11.99
C ARG A 89 -8.37 23.97 12.11
N SER A 90 -7.84 25.16 11.81
CA SER A 90 -6.42 25.48 12.00
C SER A 90 -5.93 25.24 13.43
N GLN A 91 -6.80 25.48 14.43
CA GLN A 91 -6.47 25.26 15.84
C GLN A 91 -7.03 23.93 16.39
N LEU A 92 -8.22 23.55 15.93
CA LEU A 92 -8.93 22.38 16.43
C LEU A 92 -8.25 21.08 16.01
N TRP A 93 -7.87 20.93 14.74
CA TRP A 93 -7.31 19.67 14.24
C TRP A 93 -5.94 19.33 14.85
N PRO A 94 -4.98 20.28 14.96
CA PRO A 94 -3.74 20.01 15.69
C PRO A 94 -3.98 19.56 17.12
N THR A 95 -4.89 20.23 17.83
CA THR A 95 -5.26 19.86 19.21
C THR A 95 -5.87 18.46 19.27
N LEU A 96 -6.74 18.10 18.32
CA LEU A 96 -7.37 16.80 18.27
C LEU A 96 -6.38 15.69 17.94
N CYS A 97 -5.40 15.91 17.06
CA CYS A 97 -4.38 14.92 16.73
C CYS A 97 -3.38 14.74 17.88
N ALA A 98 -2.90 15.86 18.46
CA ALA A 98 -1.91 15.86 19.53
C ALA A 98 -2.36 15.10 20.79
N GLN A 99 -3.67 15.03 21.07
CA GLN A 99 -4.20 14.30 22.22
C GLN A 99 -3.88 12.78 22.23
N HIS A 100 -3.48 12.22 21.08
CA HIS A 100 -3.16 10.80 20.92
C HIS A 100 -1.66 10.53 20.89
N ASN A 101 -0.83 11.57 20.95
CA ASN A 101 0.61 11.41 20.96
C ASN A 101 1.04 10.72 22.26
N THR A 102 1.91 9.72 22.15
CA THR A 102 2.45 8.98 23.30
C THR A 102 3.91 9.34 23.59
N LYS A 103 4.55 10.09 22.69
CA LYS A 103 5.89 10.64 22.88
C LYS A 103 5.76 12.04 23.53
N PRO A 104 6.79 12.51 24.28
CA PRO A 104 6.85 13.90 24.69
C PRO A 104 6.69 14.83 23.46
N PRO A 105 6.14 16.04 23.64
CA PRO A 105 6.00 16.99 22.55
C PRO A 105 7.35 17.12 21.84
N MET A 106 7.32 16.97 20.52
CA MET A 106 8.53 17.07 19.71
C MET A 106 9.13 18.46 19.91
N VAL A 107 10.46 18.53 19.95
CA VAL A 107 11.18 19.80 20.06
C VAL A 107 10.81 20.65 18.84
N GLU A 108 10.56 21.94 19.06
CA GLU A 108 10.32 22.91 18.00
C GLU A 108 11.45 22.84 16.96
N GLY A 109 11.10 22.76 15.68
CA GLY A 109 12.09 22.62 14.60
C GLY A 109 12.56 21.20 14.31
N PHE A 110 12.13 20.17 15.06
CA PHE A 110 12.47 18.76 14.76
C PHE A 110 12.12 18.38 13.32
N TYR A 111 10.97 18.84 12.82
CA TYR A 111 10.55 18.59 11.44
C TYR A 111 11.56 19.14 10.43
N TRP A 112 11.99 20.40 10.62
CA TRP A 112 12.94 21.06 9.72
C TRP A 112 14.33 20.44 9.76
N GLU A 113 14.74 19.92 10.93
CA GLU A 113 15.98 19.14 11.05
C GLU A 113 15.89 17.86 10.23
N MET A 114 14.73 17.19 10.22
CA MET A 114 14.51 16.02 9.37
C MET A 114 14.44 16.34 7.88
N VAL A 115 13.81 17.45 7.51
CA VAL A 115 13.83 17.95 6.13
C VAL A 115 15.27 18.14 5.67
N HIS A 116 16.12 18.77 6.47
CA HIS A 116 17.53 18.96 6.15
C HIS A 116 18.30 17.63 6.06
N GLN A 117 17.99 16.64 6.89
CA GLN A 117 18.65 15.33 6.80
C GLN A 117 18.26 14.57 5.53
N VAL A 118 17.00 14.65 5.10
CA VAL A 118 16.50 13.92 3.92
C VAL A 118 16.88 14.63 2.60
N PHE A 119 16.77 15.95 2.55
CA PHE A 119 16.91 16.74 1.32
C PHE A 119 18.17 17.62 1.26
N GLY A 120 18.87 17.81 2.37
CA GLY A 120 20.04 18.70 2.45
C GLY A 120 19.71 20.20 2.43
N THR A 121 18.44 20.58 2.27
CA THR A 121 17.97 21.97 2.20
C THR A 121 16.52 22.07 2.69
N THR A 122 16.12 23.26 3.15
CA THR A 122 14.72 23.60 3.47
C THR A 122 13.98 24.21 2.28
N GLU A 123 14.68 24.52 1.19
CA GLU A 123 14.07 25.00 -0.04
C GLU A 123 13.18 23.90 -0.66
N LEU A 124 11.98 24.29 -1.09
CA LEU A 124 11.04 23.37 -1.69
C LEU A 124 11.42 23.15 -3.16
N SER A 125 11.57 21.88 -3.55
CA SER A 125 11.87 21.52 -4.93
C SER A 125 10.73 21.91 -5.87
N GLU A 126 11.04 22.61 -6.96
CA GLU A 126 10.09 22.86 -8.05
C GLU A 126 9.84 21.61 -8.91
N LYS A 127 10.76 20.63 -8.86
CA LYS A 127 10.62 19.36 -9.58
C LYS A 127 9.89 18.34 -8.70
N PRO A 128 9.03 17.48 -9.28
CA PRO A 128 8.38 16.40 -8.55
C PRO A 128 9.43 15.52 -7.87
N ILE A 129 9.27 15.32 -6.57
CA ILE A 129 10.15 14.43 -5.80
C ILE A 129 9.58 13.01 -5.83
N MET A 130 10.48 12.02 -5.77
CA MET A 130 10.07 10.63 -5.68
C MET A 130 9.38 10.37 -4.34
N LEU A 131 8.25 9.66 -4.36
CA LEU A 131 7.54 9.29 -3.15
C LEU A 131 8.00 7.92 -2.62
N PRO A 132 7.95 7.70 -1.29
CA PRO A 132 8.28 6.41 -0.69
C PRO A 132 7.38 5.26 -1.19
N SER A 133 7.90 4.03 -1.23
CA SER A 133 7.16 2.86 -1.76
C SER A 133 5.88 2.49 -1.01
N PHE A 134 5.70 2.98 0.23
CA PHE A 134 4.48 2.71 0.99
C PHE A 134 3.27 3.52 0.49
N VAL A 135 3.44 4.55 -0.34
CA VAL A 135 2.31 5.27 -0.92
C VAL A 135 1.76 4.54 -2.15
N ASP A 136 0.45 4.67 -2.35
CA ASP A 136 -0.17 4.23 -3.59
C ASP A 136 -0.17 5.38 -4.59
N ALA A 137 0.69 5.26 -5.61
CA ALA A 137 0.84 6.25 -6.67
C ALA A 137 -0.48 6.57 -7.41
N THR A 138 -1.45 5.65 -7.41
CA THR A 138 -2.76 5.87 -8.04
C THR A 138 -3.71 6.70 -7.16
N HIS A 139 -3.39 6.82 -5.87
CA HIS A 139 -4.24 7.50 -4.88
C HIS A 139 -3.49 8.58 -4.08
N CYS A 140 -2.53 9.26 -4.71
CA CYS A 140 -1.96 10.52 -4.23
C CYS A 140 -2.96 11.67 -4.43
N LEU A 141 -4.10 11.64 -3.71
CA LEU A 141 -5.23 12.54 -3.89
C LEU A 141 -4.91 13.96 -3.38
N PRO A 142 -4.76 14.96 -4.27
CA PRO A 142 -4.37 16.31 -3.86
C PRO A 142 -5.56 17.17 -3.42
N TYR A 143 -6.79 16.76 -3.75
CA TYR A 143 -8.00 17.57 -3.59
C TYR A 143 -7.84 18.94 -4.24
N HIS A 144 -7.89 20.02 -3.46
CA HIS A 144 -7.76 21.41 -3.94
C HIS A 144 -6.39 22.02 -3.60
N LEU A 145 -5.37 21.19 -3.33
CA LEU A 145 -4.01 21.71 -3.13
C LEU A 145 -3.43 22.25 -4.44
N THR A 146 -2.73 23.38 -4.37
CA THR A 146 -1.95 23.94 -5.48
C THR A 146 -0.75 23.03 -5.82
N SER A 147 0.00 23.35 -6.88
CA SER A 147 1.28 22.67 -7.17
C SER A 147 2.25 22.74 -6.00
N THR A 148 2.33 23.90 -5.34
CA THR A 148 3.11 24.10 -4.12
C THR A 148 2.59 23.23 -2.99
N GLY A 149 1.27 23.19 -2.75
CA GLY A 149 0.68 22.35 -1.71
C GLY A 149 0.93 20.85 -1.93
N ARG A 150 0.92 20.39 -3.18
CA ARG A 150 1.30 19.01 -3.53
C ARG A 150 2.77 18.72 -3.23
N SER A 151 3.67 19.63 -3.60
CA SER A 151 5.10 19.49 -3.31
C SER A 151 5.39 19.47 -1.80
N VAL A 152 4.63 20.25 -1.02
CA VAL A 152 4.66 20.21 0.45
C VAL A 152 4.18 18.85 0.97
N ALA A 153 3.08 18.31 0.43
CA ALA A 153 2.59 16.98 0.80
C ALA A 153 3.63 15.89 0.50
N ASP A 154 4.26 15.93 -0.67
CA ASP A 154 5.31 15.01 -1.07
C ASP A 154 6.48 15.03 -0.07
N ARG A 155 6.89 16.23 0.36
CA ARG A 155 7.99 16.42 1.32
C ARG A 155 7.64 15.86 2.70
N ILE A 156 6.45 16.15 3.23
CA ILE A 156 5.97 15.61 4.50
C ILE A 156 5.98 14.07 4.48
N VAL A 157 5.50 13.46 3.39
CA VAL A 157 5.41 12.01 3.26
C VAL A 157 6.81 11.38 3.21
N ASN A 158 7.76 11.99 2.51
CA ASN A 158 9.16 11.55 2.51
C ASN A 158 9.80 11.63 3.90
N VAL A 159 9.60 12.74 4.61
CA VAL A 159 10.10 12.90 5.98
C VAL A 159 9.49 11.87 6.92
N LEU A 160 8.18 11.60 6.82
CA LEU A 160 7.53 10.53 7.59
C LEU A 160 8.09 9.16 7.26
N GLY A 161 8.40 8.87 6.00
CA GLY A 161 9.03 7.62 5.60
C GLY A 161 10.42 7.42 6.20
N TYR A 162 11.16 8.50 6.38
CA TYR A 162 12.46 8.49 7.04
C TYR A 162 12.36 8.34 8.56
N ASP A 163 11.47 9.10 9.23
CA ASP A 163 11.30 9.04 10.70
C ASP A 163 10.57 7.77 11.17
N CYS A 164 9.72 7.17 10.34
CA CYS A 164 8.89 6.01 10.66
C CYS A 164 9.15 4.83 9.70
N PRO A 165 10.28 4.10 9.83
CA PRO A 165 10.64 3.00 8.93
C PRO A 165 9.70 1.79 9.02
N ASP A 166 8.88 1.69 10.07
CA ASP A 166 7.86 0.63 10.21
C ASP A 166 6.70 0.79 9.20
N ILE A 167 6.56 1.96 8.58
CA ILE A 167 5.58 2.21 7.52
C ILE A 167 6.06 1.55 6.22
N THR A 168 5.45 0.42 5.90
CA THR A 168 5.78 -0.39 4.70
C THR A 168 4.68 -0.34 3.65
N TYR A 169 3.44 -0.03 4.03
CA TYR A 169 2.31 0.15 3.11
C TYR A 169 1.20 0.98 3.76
N SER A 170 0.96 2.18 3.25
CA SER A 170 -0.02 3.13 3.78
C SER A 170 -0.65 4.01 2.71
N PRO A 171 -1.55 3.46 1.88
CA PRO A 171 -2.21 4.22 0.79
C PRO A 171 -3.05 5.40 1.28
N VAL A 172 -3.52 5.35 2.53
CA VAL A 172 -4.39 6.38 3.13
C VAL A 172 -3.59 7.59 3.67
N LEU A 173 -2.28 7.45 3.87
CA LEU A 173 -1.45 8.47 4.49
C LEU A 173 -1.40 9.76 3.67
N TYR A 174 -1.11 9.65 2.37
CA TYR A 174 -1.01 10.80 1.47
C TYR A 174 -2.33 11.61 1.38
N PRO A 175 -3.51 10.99 1.18
CA PRO A 175 -4.78 11.70 1.25
C PRO A 175 -5.02 12.44 2.58
N ILE A 176 -4.64 11.84 3.72
CA ILE A 176 -4.81 12.51 5.03
C ILE A 176 -3.88 13.72 5.16
N VAL A 177 -2.61 13.60 4.76
CA VAL A 177 -1.67 14.74 4.69
C VAL A 177 -2.28 15.85 3.85
N SER A 178 -2.78 15.50 2.66
CA SER A 178 -3.37 16.48 1.74
C SER A 178 -4.58 17.19 2.36
N ILE A 179 -5.47 16.48 3.05
CA ILE A 179 -6.62 17.09 3.74
C ILE A 179 -6.17 18.03 4.87
N LEU A 180 -5.18 17.64 5.68
CA LEU A 180 -4.65 18.47 6.77
C LEU A 180 -4.09 19.80 6.23
N LEU A 181 -3.30 19.73 5.15
CA LEU A 181 -2.70 20.89 4.50
C LEU A 181 -3.70 21.92 3.98
N HIS A 182 -5.00 21.61 3.90
CA HIS A 182 -6.00 22.62 3.57
C HIS A 182 -6.22 23.63 4.69
N PHE A 183 -5.86 23.32 5.94
CA PHE A 183 -6.24 24.12 7.12
C PHE A 183 -5.07 24.49 8.03
N MET A 184 -3.85 24.02 7.75
CA MET A 184 -2.68 24.26 8.60
C MET A 184 -1.40 24.30 7.76
N SER A 185 -0.31 24.71 8.40
CA SER A 185 1.02 24.74 7.80
C SER A 185 1.61 23.33 7.62
N GLU A 186 2.73 23.27 6.90
CA GLU A 186 3.48 22.05 6.65
C GLU A 186 3.91 21.31 7.92
N GLU A 187 4.54 22.02 8.87
CA GLU A 187 5.03 21.43 10.12
C GLU A 187 3.88 20.96 11.03
N GLU A 188 2.80 21.75 11.11
CA GLU A 188 1.60 21.34 11.85
C GLU A 188 0.96 20.08 11.25
N ALA A 189 0.90 19.97 9.92
CA ALA A 189 0.39 18.78 9.24
C ALA A 189 1.27 17.55 9.51
N TYR A 190 2.60 17.71 9.47
CA TYR A 190 3.54 16.66 9.86
C TYR A 190 3.28 16.17 11.30
N HIS A 191 3.22 17.09 12.27
CA HIS A 191 2.98 16.73 13.67
C HIS A 191 1.63 16.05 13.88
N CYS A 192 0.58 16.49 13.17
CA CYS A 192 -0.70 15.81 13.19
C CYS A 192 -0.56 14.36 12.72
N VAL A 193 0.02 14.13 11.54
CA VAL A 193 0.13 12.78 10.99
C VAL A 193 1.05 11.89 11.84
N ALA A 194 2.17 12.42 12.33
CA ALA A 194 3.06 11.70 13.23
C ALA A 194 2.34 11.24 14.52
N ALA A 195 1.49 12.09 15.10
CA ALA A 195 0.68 11.71 16.26
C ALA A 195 -0.37 10.63 15.94
N LEU A 196 -0.97 10.66 14.75
CA LEU A 196 -1.94 9.66 14.31
C LEU A 196 -1.29 8.31 13.98
N VAL A 197 -0.11 8.32 13.35
CA VAL A 197 0.73 7.14 13.07
C VAL A 197 1.24 6.52 14.37
N GLY A 198 1.73 7.33 15.29
CA GLY A 198 2.29 6.89 16.58
C GLY A 198 1.26 6.55 17.66
N SER A 199 -0.04 6.61 17.36
CA SER A 199 -1.08 6.36 18.35
C SER A 199 -1.13 4.88 18.77
N LYS A 200 -1.14 4.63 20.09
CA LYS A 200 -1.17 3.27 20.67
C LYS A 200 -2.58 2.83 21.11
N GLU A 201 -3.45 3.78 21.45
CA GLU A 201 -4.80 3.47 21.96
C GLU A 201 -5.83 3.34 20.83
N LYS A 202 -5.72 4.20 19.82
CA LYS A 202 -6.68 4.28 18.71
C LYS A 202 -5.95 4.08 17.39
N VAL A 203 -6.56 3.27 16.52
CA VAL A 203 -6.08 3.10 15.15
C VAL A 203 -6.63 4.23 14.28
N PHE A 204 -5.75 4.91 13.56
CA PHE A 204 -6.10 5.93 12.56
C PHE A 204 -5.63 5.50 11.17
N ILE A 205 -4.32 5.28 11.02
CA ILE A 205 -3.65 5.01 9.75
C ILE A 205 -3.00 3.62 9.84
N ASN A 206 -3.34 2.74 8.88
CA ASN A 206 -2.69 1.44 8.75
C ASN A 206 -1.33 1.60 8.08
N GLN A 207 -0.31 0.91 8.59
CA GLN A 207 1.10 1.13 8.19
C GLN A 207 1.71 -0.07 7.45
N THR A 208 1.00 -1.21 7.38
CA THR A 208 1.48 -2.42 6.72
C THR A 208 0.37 -3.04 5.85
N LYS A 209 0.79 -3.83 4.84
CA LYS A 209 -0.13 -4.53 3.92
C LYS A 209 -1.03 -5.52 4.67
N LEU A 210 -0.49 -6.19 5.70
CA LEU A 210 -1.25 -7.07 6.58
C LEU A 210 -2.34 -6.30 7.33
N LEU A 211 -2.02 -5.16 7.97
CA LEU A 211 -3.02 -4.35 8.69
C LEU A 211 -4.08 -3.81 7.74
N HIS A 212 -3.69 -3.39 6.53
CA HIS A 212 -4.62 -3.01 5.49
C HIS A 212 -5.56 -4.17 5.11
N GLU A 213 -5.03 -5.39 4.94
CA GLU A 213 -5.84 -6.56 4.61
C GLU A 213 -6.83 -6.95 5.71
N VAL A 214 -6.35 -7.01 6.95
CA VAL A 214 -7.19 -7.27 8.12
C VAL A 214 -8.30 -6.23 8.23
N THR A 215 -7.99 -4.97 7.95
CA THR A 215 -8.95 -3.87 8.06
C THR A 215 -10.09 -4.01 7.07
N TRP A 216 -9.82 -4.16 5.76
CA TRP A 216 -10.90 -4.25 4.78
C TRP A 216 -11.72 -5.53 4.97
N LYS A 217 -11.08 -6.64 5.38
CA LYS A 217 -11.82 -7.86 5.75
C LYS A 217 -12.70 -7.64 6.97
N THR A 218 -12.23 -6.89 7.97
CA THR A 218 -13.03 -6.52 9.15
C THR A 218 -14.24 -5.69 8.73
N VAL A 219 -14.07 -4.70 7.86
CA VAL A 219 -15.17 -3.90 7.30
C VAL A 219 -16.18 -4.79 6.57
N MET A 220 -15.71 -5.73 5.74
CA MET A 220 -16.57 -6.69 5.05
C MET A 220 -17.37 -7.57 6.02
N GLN A 221 -16.77 -8.08 7.09
CA GLN A 221 -17.48 -8.89 8.10
C GLN A 221 -18.53 -8.06 8.86
N ILE A 222 -18.22 -6.80 9.18
CA ILE A 222 -19.18 -5.88 9.81
C ILE A 222 -20.33 -5.59 8.83
N ALA A 223 -20.05 -5.35 7.55
CA ALA A 223 -21.05 -5.10 6.51
C ALA A 223 -21.99 -6.30 6.32
N LYS A 224 -21.47 -7.53 6.32
CA LYS A 224 -22.30 -8.76 6.26
C LYS A 224 -23.35 -8.83 7.37
N LYS A 225 -23.10 -8.21 8.53
CA LYS A 225 -24.04 -8.14 9.66
C LYS A 225 -24.94 -6.90 9.60
N HIS A 226 -24.37 -5.72 9.37
CA HIS A 226 -25.07 -4.44 9.51
C HIS A 226 -25.75 -3.95 8.23
N THR A 227 -25.30 -4.40 7.06
CA THR A 227 -25.82 -4.01 5.74
C THR A 227 -26.11 -5.26 4.91
N LYS A 228 -26.70 -6.29 5.55
CA LYS A 228 -26.93 -7.63 4.96
C LYS A 228 -27.68 -7.56 3.63
N ASN A 229 -28.70 -6.71 3.53
CA ASN A 229 -29.52 -6.58 2.32
C ASN A 229 -28.71 -6.03 1.14
N ALA A 230 -27.87 -5.01 1.37
CA ALA A 230 -26.98 -4.47 0.35
C ALA A 230 -25.96 -5.53 -0.11
N VAL A 231 -25.32 -6.22 0.84
CA VAL A 231 -24.32 -7.26 0.52
C VAL A 231 -24.95 -8.42 -0.25
N ALA A 232 -26.12 -8.91 0.17
CA ALA A 232 -26.85 -9.97 -0.52
C ALA A 232 -27.30 -9.54 -1.92
N TYR A 233 -27.70 -8.28 -2.09
CA TYR A 233 -28.04 -7.72 -3.39
C TYR A 233 -26.85 -7.74 -4.35
N PHE A 234 -25.66 -7.28 -3.92
CA PHE A 234 -24.46 -7.30 -4.76
C PHE A 234 -24.05 -8.72 -5.16
N GLN A 235 -24.15 -9.69 -4.25
CA GLN A 235 -23.90 -11.10 -4.58
C GLN A 235 -24.88 -11.65 -5.62
N ARG A 236 -26.15 -11.21 -5.56
CA ARG A 236 -27.19 -11.66 -6.50
C ARG A 236 -27.01 -11.10 -7.91
N ILE A 237 -26.67 -9.82 -8.03
CA ILE A 237 -26.50 -9.19 -9.35
C ILE A 237 -25.15 -9.52 -10.00
N CYS A 238 -24.20 -10.08 -9.22
CA CYS A 238 -22.85 -10.42 -9.67
C CYS A 238 -22.38 -11.77 -9.11
N PRO A 239 -22.93 -12.90 -9.58
CA PRO A 239 -22.63 -14.23 -9.03
C PRO A 239 -21.15 -14.68 -9.19
N GLY A 240 -20.35 -13.98 -10.01
CA GLY A 240 -18.92 -14.25 -10.20
C GLY A 240 -17.96 -13.26 -9.52
N VAL A 241 -18.44 -12.15 -8.95
CA VAL A 241 -17.58 -11.15 -8.30
C VAL A 241 -17.35 -11.53 -6.85
N LYS A 242 -16.11 -11.84 -6.51
CA LYS A 242 -15.67 -12.00 -5.11
C LYS A 242 -15.88 -10.66 -4.40
N LEU A 243 -16.76 -10.61 -3.41
CA LEU A 243 -17.05 -9.40 -2.60
C LEU A 243 -15.76 -8.78 -2.05
N GLU A 244 -14.75 -9.59 -1.81
CA GLU A 244 -13.41 -9.18 -1.43
C GLU A 244 -12.87 -8.06 -2.32
N ARG A 245 -13.04 -8.16 -3.65
CA ARG A 245 -12.57 -7.12 -4.59
C ARG A 245 -13.23 -5.78 -4.34
N VAL A 246 -14.53 -5.77 -4.08
CA VAL A 246 -15.29 -4.54 -3.79
C VAL A 246 -14.82 -3.93 -2.47
N PHE A 247 -14.64 -4.75 -1.43
CA PHE A 247 -14.26 -4.26 -0.11
C PHE A 247 -12.78 -3.88 0.01
N MET A 248 -11.89 -4.35 -0.87
CA MET A 248 -10.50 -3.87 -0.89
C MET A 248 -10.43 -2.34 -1.05
N ASP A 249 -11.36 -1.76 -1.82
CA ASP A 249 -11.43 -0.32 -2.09
C ASP A 249 -12.35 0.46 -1.14
N TRP A 250 -12.76 -0.12 0.01
CA TRP A 250 -13.76 0.47 0.90
C TRP A 250 -13.43 1.90 1.36
N CYS A 251 -12.14 2.21 1.55
CA CYS A 251 -11.68 3.54 1.96
C CYS A 251 -11.78 4.55 0.82
N TRP A 252 -11.71 4.11 -0.44
CA TRP A 252 -11.79 4.97 -1.61
C TRP A 252 -13.20 5.45 -1.92
N TRP A 253 -14.23 4.72 -1.48
CA TRP A 253 -15.60 5.25 -1.48
C TRP A 253 -15.71 6.54 -0.67
N ILE A 254 -14.87 6.67 0.35
CA ILE A 254 -14.80 7.84 1.23
C ILE A 254 -13.83 8.84 0.62
N LEU A 255 -12.53 8.52 0.63
CA LEU A 255 -11.44 9.46 0.34
C LEU A 255 -11.38 9.92 -1.12
N ALA A 256 -11.71 9.06 -2.08
CA ALA A 256 -11.73 9.40 -3.52
C ALA A 256 -13.15 9.64 -4.07
N GLY A 257 -14.16 9.21 -3.32
CA GLY A 257 -15.56 9.24 -3.73
C GLY A 257 -16.33 10.44 -3.20
N LEU A 258 -16.31 10.70 -1.90
CA LEU A 258 -17.17 11.72 -1.30
C LEU A 258 -16.71 13.14 -1.66
N PRO A 259 -17.65 14.10 -1.80
CA PRO A 259 -17.29 15.51 -1.95
C PRO A 259 -16.47 16.02 -0.77
N PHE A 260 -15.58 16.99 -1.03
CA PHE A 260 -14.63 17.48 -0.02
C PHE A 260 -15.29 18.01 1.27
N GLN A 261 -16.45 18.68 1.17
CA GLN A 261 -17.23 19.11 2.34
C GLN A 261 -17.67 17.95 3.25
N HIS A 262 -17.94 16.77 2.70
CA HIS A 262 -18.25 15.57 3.48
C HIS A 262 -17.00 15.03 4.15
N LEU A 263 -15.87 15.01 3.42
CA LEU A 263 -14.58 14.59 3.96
C LEU A 263 -14.18 15.43 5.16
N VAL A 264 -14.25 16.76 5.05
CA VAL A 264 -13.91 17.70 6.14
C VAL A 264 -14.73 17.41 7.40
N ARG A 265 -16.06 17.22 7.26
CA ARG A 265 -16.93 16.88 8.40
C ARG A 265 -16.66 15.50 8.98
N ILE A 266 -16.29 14.52 8.15
CA ILE A 266 -15.83 13.20 8.61
C ILE A 266 -14.53 13.33 9.39
N MET A 267 -13.60 14.17 8.92
CA MET A 267 -12.29 14.37 9.54
C MET A 267 -12.37 15.03 10.91
N ASP A 268 -13.29 15.98 11.10
CA ASP A 268 -13.60 16.57 12.41
C ASP A 268 -13.87 15.48 13.49
N CYS A 269 -14.55 14.39 13.11
CA CYS A 269 -14.83 13.27 14.01
C CYS A 269 -13.69 12.24 14.02
N PHE A 270 -13.08 11.97 12.86
CA PHE A 270 -12.02 10.96 12.70
C PHE A 270 -10.83 11.28 13.59
N PHE A 271 -10.34 12.52 13.64
CA PHE A 271 -9.20 12.92 14.45
C PHE A 271 -9.42 12.76 15.96
N HIS A 272 -10.68 12.67 16.43
CA HIS A 272 -10.97 12.39 17.83
C HIS A 272 -11.26 10.90 18.11
N GLU A 273 -11.98 10.23 17.20
CA GLU A 273 -12.52 8.90 17.46
C GLU A 273 -11.74 7.74 16.85
N GLY A 274 -10.99 7.98 15.76
CA GLY A 274 -10.22 6.99 15.00
C GLY A 274 -10.95 6.38 13.80
N ILE A 275 -10.32 5.36 13.21
CA ILE A 275 -10.75 4.66 11.98
C ILE A 275 -12.19 4.12 12.02
N LYS A 276 -12.72 3.91 13.21
CA LYS A 276 -14.11 3.49 13.45
C LYS A 276 -15.13 4.46 12.85
N VAL A 277 -14.81 5.75 12.73
CA VAL A 277 -15.67 6.71 12.03
C VAL A 277 -15.82 6.31 10.57
N LEU A 278 -14.71 5.98 9.90
CA LEU A 278 -14.71 5.56 8.50
C LEU A 278 -15.50 4.26 8.30
N TYR A 279 -15.42 3.30 9.23
CA TYR A 279 -16.25 2.08 9.17
C TYR A 279 -17.74 2.40 9.17
N ARG A 280 -18.18 3.36 10.00
CA ARG A 280 -19.60 3.75 10.05
C ARG A 280 -20.04 4.41 8.74
N ILE A 281 -19.20 5.28 8.18
CA ILE A 281 -19.48 5.95 6.91
C ILE A 281 -19.59 4.93 5.77
N ALA A 282 -18.67 3.97 5.69
CA ALA A 282 -18.72 2.90 4.69
C ALA A 282 -20.05 2.12 4.74
N LEU A 283 -20.54 1.79 5.93
CA LEU A 283 -21.84 1.09 6.08
C LEU A 283 -23.03 1.95 5.62
N VAL A 284 -23.00 3.26 5.90
CA VAL A 284 -24.05 4.17 5.43
C VAL A 284 -24.01 4.28 3.91
N ILE A 285 -22.82 4.40 3.30
CA ILE A 285 -22.66 4.43 1.84
C ILE A 285 -23.28 3.18 1.21
N LEU A 286 -22.99 1.98 1.73
CA LEU A 286 -23.56 0.74 1.21
C LEU A 286 -25.10 0.72 1.28
N ASN A 287 -25.68 1.19 2.39
CA ASN A 287 -27.13 1.25 2.54
C ASN A 287 -27.78 2.30 1.62
N LEU A 288 -27.17 3.47 1.48
CA LEU A 288 -27.66 4.52 0.58
C LEU A 288 -27.56 4.07 -0.88
N PHE A 289 -26.43 3.49 -1.28
CA PHE A 289 -26.25 2.98 -2.64
C PHE A 289 -27.26 1.88 -2.96
N HIS A 290 -27.50 0.95 -2.02
CA HIS A 290 -28.52 -0.08 -2.20
C HIS A 290 -29.92 0.49 -2.36
N LYS A 291 -30.27 1.54 -1.62
CA LYS A 291 -31.56 2.23 -1.76
C LYS A 291 -31.69 2.89 -3.13
N GLU A 292 -30.63 3.51 -3.64
CA GLU A 292 -30.61 4.12 -4.97
C GLU A 292 -30.70 3.07 -6.08
N CYS A 293 -30.04 1.92 -5.93
CA CYS A 293 -30.16 0.80 -6.88
C CYS A 293 -31.61 0.27 -7.04
N GLN A 294 -32.49 0.54 -6.07
CA GLN A 294 -33.91 0.14 -6.12
C GLN A 294 -34.81 1.16 -6.81
N SER A 295 -34.39 2.41 -6.90
CA SER A 295 -35.27 3.54 -7.27
C SER A 295 -34.74 4.40 -8.41
N ASN A 296 -33.47 4.25 -8.79
CA ASN A 296 -32.80 5.11 -9.75
C ASN A 296 -32.21 4.30 -10.91
N ASN A 297 -32.61 4.66 -12.14
CA ASN A 297 -32.21 3.96 -13.37
C ASN A 297 -30.70 4.04 -13.64
N GLU A 298 -29.99 5.08 -13.17
CA GLU A 298 -28.52 5.20 -13.30
C GLU A 298 -27.82 3.99 -12.66
N TRP A 299 -28.34 3.53 -11.52
CA TRP A 299 -27.77 2.44 -10.71
C TRP A 299 -28.48 1.09 -10.93
N SER A 300 -29.12 0.91 -12.09
CA SER A 300 -29.75 -0.37 -12.45
C SER A 300 -28.73 -1.52 -12.50
N PRO A 301 -29.16 -2.78 -12.27
CA PRO A 301 -28.27 -3.94 -12.30
C PRO A 301 -27.41 -4.04 -13.55
N ASP A 302 -27.98 -3.72 -14.72
CA ASP A 302 -27.25 -3.81 -16.00
C ASP A 302 -26.10 -2.82 -16.11
N ASN A 303 -26.23 -1.64 -15.49
CA ASN A 303 -25.19 -0.61 -15.49
C ASN A 303 -24.07 -0.89 -14.49
N ILE A 304 -24.38 -1.54 -13.37
CA ILE A 304 -23.43 -1.71 -12.25
C ILE A 304 -22.79 -3.10 -12.17
N LYS A 305 -23.38 -4.13 -12.82
CA LYS A 305 -22.93 -5.53 -12.67
C LYS A 305 -21.51 -5.82 -13.15
N ASN A 306 -20.97 -5.00 -14.04
CA ASN A 306 -19.63 -5.21 -14.59
C ASN A 306 -18.54 -4.67 -13.65
N ASP A 307 -18.84 -3.64 -12.86
CA ASP A 307 -17.89 -3.00 -11.94
C ASP A 307 -18.60 -2.24 -10.81
N ILE A 308 -18.99 -2.99 -9.77
CA ILE A 308 -19.64 -2.43 -8.58
C ILE A 308 -18.71 -1.46 -7.83
N GLY A 309 -17.39 -1.72 -7.83
CA GLY A 309 -16.42 -0.89 -7.13
C GLY A 309 -16.41 0.54 -7.67
N ASN A 310 -16.29 0.68 -8.99
CA ASN A 310 -16.33 1.99 -9.64
C ASN A 310 -17.73 2.62 -9.57
N ALA A 311 -18.80 1.84 -9.66
CA ALA A 311 -20.16 2.35 -9.49
C ALA A 311 -20.37 2.99 -8.10
N LEU A 312 -19.83 2.37 -7.04
CA LEU A 312 -19.85 2.93 -5.67
C LEU A 312 -19.08 4.26 -5.60
N VAL A 313 -17.89 4.35 -6.19
CA VAL A 313 -17.10 5.60 -6.22
C VAL A 313 -17.85 6.70 -6.97
N LYS A 314 -18.44 6.39 -8.14
CA LYS A 314 -19.27 7.34 -8.91
C LYS A 314 -20.50 7.79 -8.13
N PHE A 315 -21.16 6.87 -7.43
CA PHE A 315 -22.28 7.19 -6.56
C PHE A 315 -21.86 8.15 -5.44
N CYS A 316 -20.74 7.88 -4.77
CA CYS A 316 -20.23 8.74 -3.72
C CYS A 316 -19.95 10.18 -4.20
N LYS A 317 -19.45 10.35 -5.43
CA LYS A 317 -19.21 11.69 -6.02
C LYS A 317 -20.51 12.50 -6.16
N LYS A 318 -21.64 11.83 -6.35
CA LYS A 318 -22.98 12.42 -6.47
C LYS A 318 -23.87 12.09 -5.26
N ILE A 319 -23.29 11.92 -4.08
CA ILE A 319 -24.03 11.42 -2.91
C ILE A 319 -25.26 12.30 -2.60
N PRO A 320 -26.48 11.74 -2.49
CA PRO A 320 -27.72 12.51 -2.43
C PRO A 320 -28.06 13.04 -1.02
N VAL A 321 -27.10 13.08 -0.11
CA VAL A 321 -27.29 13.51 1.29
C VAL A 321 -26.26 14.55 1.69
N SER A 322 -26.65 15.48 2.56
CA SER A 322 -25.73 16.48 3.13
C SER A 322 -24.73 15.83 4.11
N PRO A 323 -23.59 16.49 4.41
CA PRO A 323 -22.63 16.00 5.39
C PRO A 323 -23.25 15.69 6.76
N ALA A 324 -24.14 16.57 7.25
CA ALA A 324 -24.84 16.38 8.52
C ALA A 324 -25.75 15.14 8.52
N LYS A 325 -26.51 14.91 7.43
CA LYS A 325 -27.36 13.72 7.29
C LYS A 325 -26.53 12.43 7.23
N LEU A 326 -25.39 12.47 6.52
CA LEU A 326 -24.46 11.34 6.44
C LEU A 326 -23.90 10.97 7.82
N LEU A 327 -23.41 11.96 8.57
CA LEU A 327 -22.89 11.75 9.93
C LEU A 327 -23.98 11.25 10.89
N HIS A 328 -25.18 11.85 10.84
CA HIS A 328 -26.30 11.43 11.67
C HIS A 328 -26.64 9.94 11.45
N ALA A 329 -26.74 9.50 10.20
CA ALA A 329 -26.95 8.10 9.87
C ALA A 329 -25.78 7.21 10.39
N ALA A 330 -24.54 7.65 10.22
CA ALA A 330 -23.35 6.89 10.61
C ALA A 330 -23.25 6.68 12.12
N PHE A 331 -23.56 7.71 12.92
CA PHE A 331 -23.54 7.62 14.38
C PHE A 331 -24.79 7.00 14.98
N SER A 332 -25.88 6.89 14.21
CA SER A 332 -27.08 6.13 14.59
C SER A 332 -26.89 4.61 14.57
N ILE A 333 -25.85 4.10 13.89
CA ILE A 333 -25.54 2.66 13.84
C ILE A 333 -25.19 2.15 15.25
N ARG A 334 -26.06 1.32 15.82
CA ARG A 334 -25.86 0.63 17.11
C ARG A 334 -25.05 -0.65 16.95
N GLY A 335 -24.59 -1.22 18.07
CA GLY A 335 -23.93 -2.54 18.08
C GLY A 335 -22.51 -2.58 17.49
N LEU A 336 -21.90 -1.41 17.24
CA LEU A 336 -20.56 -1.27 16.67
C LEU A 336 -19.61 -0.75 17.77
N SER A 337 -19.42 -1.53 18.84
CA SER A 337 -18.53 -1.18 19.96
C SER A 337 -17.06 -1.39 19.58
N SER A 338 -16.12 -0.72 20.25
CA SER A 338 -14.69 -0.93 19.98
C SER A 338 -14.27 -2.37 20.31
N THR A 339 -14.79 -2.93 21.40
CA THR A 339 -14.57 -4.34 21.78
C THR A 339 -15.06 -5.33 20.73
N TYR A 340 -16.20 -5.06 20.09
CA TYR A 340 -16.73 -5.90 19.02
C TYR A 340 -15.82 -5.86 17.78
N ILE A 341 -15.40 -4.65 17.37
CA ILE A 341 -14.47 -4.47 16.24
C ILE A 341 -13.15 -5.16 16.52
N SER A 342 -12.53 -4.93 17.67
CA SER A 342 -11.25 -5.53 18.06
C SER A 342 -11.32 -7.06 18.03
N ARG A 343 -12.44 -7.66 18.47
CA ARG A 343 -12.63 -9.11 18.41
C ARG A 343 -12.64 -9.63 16.97
N ILE A 344 -13.33 -8.95 16.06
CA ILE A 344 -13.36 -9.34 14.63
C ILE A 344 -12.00 -9.12 13.99
N PHE A 345 -11.35 -8.00 14.30
CA PHE A 345 -10.03 -7.66 13.81
C PHE A 345 -9.01 -8.73 14.20
N LEU A 346 -8.87 -9.03 15.50
CA LEU A 346 -7.95 -10.04 16.01
C LEU A 346 -8.23 -11.42 15.42
N LYS A 347 -9.51 -11.82 15.33
CA LYS A 347 -9.90 -13.08 14.70
C LYS A 347 -9.45 -13.14 13.22
N THR A 348 -9.62 -12.05 12.49
CA THR A 348 -9.25 -11.95 11.07
C THR A 348 -7.74 -11.96 10.90
N GLU A 349 -7.01 -11.23 11.74
CA GLU A 349 -5.56 -11.20 11.76
C GLU A 349 -4.97 -12.58 12.05
N MET A 350 -5.48 -13.28 13.07
CA MET A 350 -5.04 -14.64 13.41
C MET A 350 -5.25 -15.60 12.23
N LEU A 351 -6.37 -15.49 11.49
CA LEU A 351 -6.64 -16.32 10.32
C LEU A 351 -5.72 -16.01 9.14
N LEU A 352 -5.33 -14.75 8.95
CA LEU A 352 -4.39 -14.38 7.89
C LEU A 352 -2.97 -14.83 8.22
N LYS A 353 -2.51 -14.60 9.46
CA LYS A 353 -1.20 -15.06 9.92
C LYS A 353 -1.10 -16.59 9.88
N SER A 354 -2.15 -17.33 10.26
CA SER A 354 -2.10 -18.80 10.22
C SER A 354 -2.11 -19.39 8.81
N ARG A 355 -2.72 -18.72 7.82
CA ARG A 355 -2.66 -19.15 6.41
C ARG A 355 -1.25 -19.07 5.83
N SER A 356 -0.45 -18.08 6.23
CA SER A 356 0.97 -18.02 5.83
C SER A 356 1.75 -19.26 6.31
N VAL A 357 1.38 -19.78 7.48
CA VAL A 357 1.98 -21.00 8.06
C VAL A 357 1.49 -22.27 7.35
N LEU A 358 0.21 -22.33 6.96
CA LEU A 358 -0.40 -23.53 6.34
C LEU A 358 -0.11 -23.68 4.84
N ASN A 359 0.13 -22.58 4.13
CA ASN A 359 0.55 -22.62 2.71
C ASN A 359 2.04 -22.96 2.54
N THR A 360 2.79 -23.04 3.64
CA THR A 360 4.14 -23.63 3.67
C THR A 360 3.96 -25.13 3.94
N GLY A 361 4.11 -25.97 2.91
CA GLY A 361 3.63 -27.36 2.89
C GLY A 361 3.94 -28.23 4.12
N ASN A 362 2.95 -29.06 4.48
CA ASN A 362 3.03 -30.30 5.26
C ASN A 362 4.22 -30.46 6.23
N LYS A 363 4.04 -29.99 7.46
CA LYS A 363 4.31 -30.83 8.64
C LYS A 363 3.11 -30.74 9.56
N THR A 364 2.64 -31.92 10.00
CA THR A 364 1.78 -32.10 11.16
C THR A 364 2.06 -31.03 12.21
N LEU A 365 1.02 -30.27 12.59
CA LEU A 365 1.08 -29.39 13.75
C LEU A 365 1.62 -30.20 14.94
N VAL A 366 2.85 -29.91 15.36
CA VAL A 366 3.31 -30.32 16.68
C VAL A 366 2.42 -29.55 17.66
N LYS A 367 1.43 -30.25 18.24
CA LYS A 367 0.71 -29.76 19.40
C LYS A 367 1.76 -29.36 20.45
N SER A 368 1.71 -28.10 20.87
CA SER A 368 2.49 -27.61 22.01
C SER A 368 2.26 -28.54 23.21
N ARG A 369 3.30 -29.29 23.60
CA ARG A 369 3.32 -30.04 24.86
C ARG A 369 3.55 -29.04 25.98
N SER A 370 2.47 -28.58 26.58
CA SER A 370 2.55 -27.84 27.84
C SER A 370 1.29 -28.08 28.65
N SER A 371 1.16 -29.31 29.18
CA SER A 371 0.49 -29.63 30.46
C SER A 371 0.31 -31.15 30.70
N ASP A 372 1.36 -31.99 30.62
CA ASP A 372 1.24 -33.42 31.00
C ASP A 372 2.49 -33.95 31.73
N ASN A 373 3.09 -33.13 32.60
CA ASN A 373 4.12 -33.58 33.55
C ASN A 373 3.85 -33.00 34.95
N LEU A 374 2.69 -33.33 35.51
CA LEU A 374 2.56 -33.42 36.96
C LEU A 374 2.58 -34.90 37.33
N PRO A 375 3.49 -35.35 38.21
CA PRO A 375 3.48 -36.72 38.68
C PRO A 375 2.31 -36.86 39.66
N THR A 376 1.33 -37.69 39.32
CA THR A 376 0.48 -38.30 40.33
C THR A 376 0.68 -39.80 40.33
N SER A 377 0.82 -40.28 41.55
CA SER A 377 1.22 -41.60 41.99
C SER A 377 0.32 -42.72 41.46
N GLN A 378 0.95 -43.88 41.26
CA GLN A 378 0.39 -45.20 40.93
C GLN A 378 0.27 -45.50 39.44
N SER A 379 1.38 -45.87 38.80
CA SER A 379 1.58 -47.22 38.26
C SER A 379 2.88 -47.30 37.45
N GLN A 380 3.96 -47.62 38.16
CA GLN A 380 4.95 -48.54 37.60
C GLN A 380 4.20 -49.81 37.17
N VAL A 381 4.56 -50.38 36.03
CA VAL A 381 4.74 -51.83 35.78
C VAL A 381 4.76 -52.08 34.25
N ASN A 382 5.88 -52.66 33.80
CA ASN A 382 6.09 -53.41 32.55
C ASN A 382 6.37 -52.68 31.22
N ILE A 383 7.65 -52.35 31.01
CA ILE A 383 8.64 -53.15 30.25
C ILE A 383 8.15 -53.92 29.00
N GLN A 384 8.92 -53.72 27.91
CA GLN A 384 9.29 -54.60 26.77
C GLN A 384 8.54 -54.54 25.41
N MET A 385 9.36 -54.15 24.40
CA MET A 385 9.66 -54.87 23.14
C MET A 385 8.53 -55.15 22.14
N MET A 386 8.62 -54.62 20.93
CA MET A 386 9.27 -55.30 19.79
C MET A 386 9.04 -54.52 18.48
N SER A 387 10.14 -54.33 17.75
CA SER A 387 10.21 -54.05 16.32
C SER A 387 9.78 -55.26 15.48
N HIS A 388 9.06 -55.08 14.37
CA HIS A 388 9.25 -55.89 13.16
C HIS A 388 8.76 -55.16 11.89
N THR A 389 9.67 -55.12 10.92
CA THR A 389 9.60 -54.84 9.47
C THR A 389 8.42 -55.50 8.75
N LEU A 390 7.95 -54.91 7.63
CA LEU A 390 7.67 -55.62 6.37
C LEU A 390 7.59 -54.67 5.15
N THR A 391 7.97 -55.23 4.01
CA THR A 391 8.47 -54.66 2.76
C THR A 391 7.40 -54.57 1.63
N ILE A 392 7.56 -53.54 0.78
CA ILE A 392 7.42 -53.45 -0.70
C ILE A 392 6.21 -54.10 -1.40
N ARG A 393 5.50 -53.31 -2.23
CA ARG A 393 5.14 -53.66 -3.63
C ARG A 393 4.72 -52.45 -4.47
N GLU A 394 5.49 -52.18 -5.52
CA GLU A 394 5.17 -51.32 -6.65
C GLU A 394 4.05 -51.92 -7.53
N LYS A 395 3.21 -51.06 -8.12
CA LYS A 395 2.54 -51.33 -9.39
C LYS A 395 2.42 -50.05 -10.21
N VAL A 396 3.13 -50.04 -11.33
CA VAL A 396 3.01 -49.12 -12.46
C VAL A 396 1.80 -49.51 -13.31
N HIS A 397 0.99 -48.53 -13.72
CA HIS A 397 0.10 -48.63 -14.87
C HIS A 397 0.23 -47.35 -15.70
N HIS A 398 0.85 -47.50 -16.88
CA HIS A 398 0.74 -46.57 -17.99
C HIS A 398 -0.57 -46.82 -18.73
N THR A 399 -1.34 -45.77 -18.96
CA THR A 399 -2.23 -45.68 -20.12
C THR A 399 -2.22 -44.23 -20.62
N GLU A 400 -1.68 -44.08 -21.83
CA GLU A 400 -1.72 -42.87 -22.63
C GLU A 400 -3.16 -42.51 -22.98
N THR A 401 -3.53 -41.25 -22.74
CA THR A 401 -4.45 -40.50 -23.60
C THR A 401 -4.09 -39.03 -23.46
N CYS A 402 -3.54 -38.45 -24.52
CA CYS A 402 -3.38 -37.01 -24.68
C CYS A 402 -4.74 -36.32 -24.48
N ARG A 403 -4.95 -35.74 -23.30
CA ARG A 403 -6.02 -34.77 -23.10
C ARG A 403 -5.43 -33.41 -23.44
N ASN A 404 -5.92 -32.83 -24.53
CA ASN A 404 -5.83 -31.40 -24.82
C ASN A 404 -6.23 -30.64 -23.54
N LEU A 405 -5.23 -30.13 -22.81
CA LEU A 405 -5.48 -29.25 -21.67
C LEU A 405 -5.87 -27.90 -22.25
N ASN A 406 -7.18 -27.64 -22.24
CA ASN A 406 -7.73 -26.30 -22.36
C ASN A 406 -6.98 -25.40 -21.37
N PHE A 407 -6.21 -24.46 -21.91
CA PHE A 407 -5.41 -23.45 -21.19
C PHE A 407 -6.25 -22.45 -20.36
N ASP A 408 -7.58 -22.62 -20.32
CA ASP A 408 -8.54 -21.69 -19.72
C ASP A 408 -8.73 -21.83 -18.21
N THR A 409 -8.07 -22.78 -17.54
CA THR A 409 -8.24 -23.02 -16.09
C THR A 409 -6.98 -22.86 -15.24
N MET A 410 -5.88 -22.39 -15.81
CA MET A 410 -4.73 -21.97 -15.01
C MET A 410 -4.97 -20.52 -14.56
N ASP A 411 -5.03 -20.27 -13.25
CA ASP A 411 -5.26 -18.93 -12.66
C ASP A 411 -4.01 -18.06 -12.79
N VAL A 412 -3.56 -17.83 -14.04
CA VAL A 412 -2.38 -17.04 -14.39
C VAL A 412 -2.61 -15.53 -14.18
N LYS A 413 -3.79 -15.13 -13.70
CA LYS A 413 -4.13 -13.70 -13.47
C LYS A 413 -3.43 -13.07 -12.28
N ASN A 414 -2.85 -13.87 -11.38
CA ASN A 414 -2.08 -13.37 -10.23
C ASN A 414 -0.56 -13.54 -10.39
N LEU A 415 -0.11 -13.97 -11.57
CA LEU A 415 1.21 -14.56 -11.69
C LEU A 415 2.32 -13.54 -11.87
N ILE A 416 2.00 -12.36 -12.40
CA ILE A 416 2.98 -11.31 -12.65
C ILE A 416 2.25 -9.98 -12.43
N GLN A 417 2.48 -9.32 -11.29
CA GLN A 417 1.88 -8.02 -10.99
C GLN A 417 2.37 -6.93 -11.97
N PHE A 418 3.44 -7.27 -12.68
CA PHE A 418 4.31 -6.41 -13.45
C PHE A 418 4.01 -6.38 -14.98
N ILE A 419 3.47 -7.45 -15.56
CA ILE A 419 3.22 -7.55 -17.01
C ILE A 419 1.82 -7.01 -17.32
N GLN A 420 1.76 -5.77 -17.79
CA GLN A 420 0.51 -5.13 -18.21
C GLN A 420 -0.15 -5.82 -19.41
N GLU A 421 0.63 -6.55 -20.22
CA GLU A 421 0.17 -7.21 -21.44
C GLU A 421 0.20 -8.73 -21.32
N ARG A 422 -0.99 -9.35 -21.34
CA ARG A 422 -1.17 -10.82 -21.28
C ARG A 422 -0.27 -11.59 -22.27
N PHE A 423 0.12 -10.96 -23.38
CA PHE A 423 0.98 -11.53 -24.43
C PHE A 423 2.45 -11.74 -24.00
N ASN A 424 3.02 -10.87 -23.16
CA ASN A 424 4.41 -11.02 -22.69
C ASN A 424 4.54 -12.20 -21.71
N LEU A 425 3.51 -12.44 -20.90
CA LEU A 425 3.42 -13.59 -20.01
C LEU A 425 3.32 -14.91 -20.79
N PHE A 426 2.50 -14.96 -21.85
CA PHE A 426 2.44 -16.14 -22.74
C PHE A 426 3.78 -16.43 -23.42
N THR A 427 4.46 -15.37 -23.88
CA THR A 427 5.77 -15.49 -24.53
C THR A 427 6.79 -16.08 -23.55
N LEU A 428 6.90 -15.52 -22.35
CA LEU A 428 7.82 -16.02 -21.32
C LEU A 428 7.50 -17.47 -20.92
N TRP A 429 6.22 -17.82 -20.81
CA TRP A 429 5.79 -19.18 -20.46
C TRP A 429 6.16 -20.21 -21.53
N SER A 430 6.15 -19.81 -22.81
CA SER A 430 6.60 -20.66 -23.90
C SER A 430 8.11 -20.93 -23.88
N TRP A 431 8.89 -20.12 -23.15
CA TRP A 431 10.34 -20.24 -23.07
C TRP A 431 10.84 -21.11 -21.91
N LEU A 432 10.02 -21.34 -20.89
CA LEU A 432 10.35 -22.21 -19.76
C LEU A 432 10.47 -23.68 -20.19
N PRO A 433 11.29 -24.50 -19.51
CA PRO A 433 11.28 -25.93 -19.74
C PRO A 433 9.88 -26.51 -19.53
N VAL A 434 9.44 -27.40 -20.42
CA VAL A 434 8.05 -27.91 -20.44
C VAL A 434 7.62 -28.47 -19.08
N ARG A 435 8.50 -29.19 -18.38
CA ARG A 435 8.23 -29.73 -17.03
C ARG A 435 7.91 -28.63 -16.01
N ILE A 436 8.50 -27.44 -16.16
CA ILE A 436 8.33 -26.33 -15.24
C ILE A 436 6.98 -25.65 -15.41
N THR A 437 6.43 -25.64 -16.63
CA THR A 437 5.11 -25.06 -16.91
C THR A 437 3.94 -25.78 -16.22
N MET A 438 4.18 -26.99 -15.68
CA MET A 438 3.20 -27.75 -14.92
C MET A 438 3.08 -27.29 -13.46
N TYR A 439 4.08 -26.56 -12.95
CA TYR A 439 4.12 -26.10 -11.57
C TYR A 439 3.55 -24.69 -11.42
N GLN A 440 2.93 -24.44 -10.28
CA GLN A 440 2.45 -23.11 -9.93
C GLN A 440 3.63 -22.26 -9.44
N PRO A 441 3.95 -21.14 -10.11
CA PRO A 441 4.94 -20.22 -9.58
C PRO A 441 4.41 -19.48 -8.36
N VAL A 442 5.32 -19.19 -7.45
CA VAL A 442 5.08 -18.46 -6.21
C VAL A 442 6.12 -17.36 -6.11
N LEU A 443 5.66 -16.14 -5.81
CA LEU A 443 6.53 -15.01 -5.57
C LEU A 443 7.34 -15.26 -4.29
N LEU A 444 8.64 -15.45 -4.45
CA LEU A 444 9.56 -15.67 -3.34
C LEU A 444 10.08 -14.35 -2.81
N TYR A 445 10.49 -13.46 -3.70
CA TYR A 445 11.10 -12.19 -3.35
C TYR A 445 10.65 -11.10 -4.33
N THR A 446 10.46 -9.90 -3.80
CA THR A 446 10.26 -8.69 -4.58
C THR A 446 10.80 -7.49 -3.82
N THR A 447 11.47 -6.56 -4.49
CA THR A 447 11.97 -5.33 -3.85
C THR A 447 10.83 -4.45 -3.32
N GLU A 448 9.61 -4.57 -3.87
CA GLU A 448 8.45 -3.82 -3.39
C GLU A 448 7.94 -4.30 -2.02
N GLU A 449 8.02 -5.60 -1.72
CA GLU A 449 7.55 -6.16 -0.45
C GLU A 449 8.68 -6.43 0.56
N HIS A 450 9.89 -6.71 0.08
CA HIS A 450 10.98 -7.23 0.90
C HIS A 450 12.18 -6.27 1.03
N GLY A 451 12.10 -5.09 0.39
CA GLY A 451 13.18 -4.11 0.35
C GLY A 451 14.37 -4.56 -0.50
N CYS A 452 15.38 -3.71 -0.65
CA CYS A 452 16.49 -3.91 -1.58
C CYS A 452 17.77 -4.36 -0.84
N SER A 453 17.80 -5.61 -0.37
CA SER A 453 18.94 -6.19 0.33
C SER A 453 19.23 -7.62 -0.13
N LEU A 454 20.47 -7.90 -0.55
CA LEU A 454 20.90 -9.27 -0.89
C LEU A 454 20.75 -10.26 0.26
N THR A 455 20.91 -9.81 1.51
CA THR A 455 20.68 -10.66 2.69
C THR A 455 19.23 -11.16 2.72
N THR A 456 18.27 -10.26 2.55
CA THR A 456 16.84 -10.62 2.51
C THR A 456 16.51 -11.48 1.29
N PHE A 457 17.14 -11.19 0.14
CA PHE A 457 17.03 -12.02 -1.06
C PHE A 457 17.43 -13.47 -0.76
N TYR A 458 18.63 -13.70 -0.22
CA TYR A 458 19.11 -15.07 0.03
C TYR A 458 18.26 -15.83 1.03
N VAL A 459 17.86 -15.19 2.15
CA VAL A 459 17.00 -15.83 3.18
C VAL A 459 15.71 -16.40 2.58
N ARG A 460 15.20 -15.79 1.51
CA ARG A 460 13.92 -16.17 0.90
C ARG A 460 14.07 -17.08 -0.30
N VAL A 461 15.15 -16.93 -1.07
CA VAL A 461 15.29 -17.56 -2.39
C VAL A 461 16.24 -18.76 -2.35
N GLU A 462 17.17 -18.87 -1.40
CA GLU A 462 18.31 -19.79 -1.53
C GLU A 462 18.00 -21.28 -1.55
N GLN A 463 16.86 -21.70 -1.00
CA GLN A 463 16.43 -23.11 -0.99
C GLN A 463 15.58 -23.49 -2.21
N HIS A 464 15.22 -22.53 -3.06
CA HIS A 464 14.34 -22.74 -4.19
C HIS A 464 15.11 -23.01 -5.48
N GLU A 465 14.62 -23.96 -6.27
CA GLU A 465 15.14 -24.38 -7.56
C GLU A 465 14.00 -24.97 -8.40
N PRO A 466 13.88 -24.62 -9.68
CA PRO A 466 14.52 -23.49 -10.34
C PRO A 466 13.87 -22.16 -9.89
N THR A 467 14.50 -21.04 -10.24
CA THR A 467 13.93 -19.70 -9.99
C THR A 467 13.83 -18.90 -11.28
N LEU A 468 12.80 -18.06 -11.38
CA LEU A 468 12.62 -17.11 -12.47
C LEU A 468 12.79 -15.70 -11.90
N MET A 469 13.84 -15.01 -12.32
CA MET A 469 14.18 -13.66 -11.91
C MET A 469 13.79 -12.68 -13.01
N MET A 470 13.12 -11.59 -12.63
CA MET A 470 12.66 -10.56 -13.56
C MET A 470 12.94 -9.16 -13.01
N ILE A 471 13.52 -8.31 -13.85
CA ILE A 471 13.94 -6.95 -13.53
C ILE A 471 13.10 -5.99 -14.37
N LYS A 472 12.49 -5.00 -13.70
CA LYS A 472 12.09 -3.75 -14.33
C LYS A 472 13.05 -2.64 -13.96
N THR A 473 13.57 -1.98 -14.97
CA THR A 473 14.38 -0.78 -14.78
C THR A 473 13.51 0.47 -14.59
N CYS A 474 14.11 1.56 -14.10
CA CYS A 474 13.47 2.88 -14.07
C CYS A 474 13.10 3.42 -15.46
N ASN A 475 13.78 2.96 -16.52
CA ASN A 475 13.49 3.32 -17.92
C ASN A 475 12.42 2.43 -18.56
N ASN A 476 11.74 1.60 -17.76
CA ASN A 476 10.71 0.63 -18.18
C ASN A 476 11.22 -0.53 -19.05
N GLU A 477 12.53 -0.78 -19.12
CA GLU A 477 13.05 -2.02 -19.71
C GLU A 477 12.66 -3.22 -18.84
N VAL A 478 12.43 -4.35 -19.50
CA VAL A 478 12.00 -5.59 -18.85
C VAL A 478 12.82 -6.74 -19.37
N PHE A 479 13.65 -7.31 -18.52
CA PHE A 479 14.48 -8.45 -18.82
C PHE A 479 14.74 -9.27 -17.57
N GLY A 480 15.38 -10.43 -17.71
CA GLY A 480 15.66 -11.29 -16.58
C GLY A 480 16.30 -12.60 -16.98
N ALA A 481 16.24 -13.54 -16.05
CA ALA A 481 16.84 -14.86 -16.21
C ALA A 481 15.97 -15.95 -15.61
N TYR A 482 15.97 -17.09 -16.27
CA TYR A 482 15.61 -18.35 -15.64
C TYR A 482 16.87 -18.99 -15.09
N CYS A 483 16.92 -19.20 -13.78
CA CYS A 483 18.06 -19.71 -13.03
C CYS A 483 17.81 -21.18 -12.68
N SER A 484 18.65 -22.07 -13.20
CA SER A 484 18.43 -23.51 -13.11
C SER A 484 18.72 -24.12 -11.75
N SER A 485 19.54 -23.46 -10.92
CA SER A 485 20.12 -24.02 -9.68
C SER A 485 19.74 -23.22 -8.43
N ARG A 486 19.91 -23.83 -7.25
CA ARG A 486 19.67 -23.16 -5.95
C ARG A 486 20.69 -22.07 -5.69
N TRP A 487 20.26 -20.92 -5.17
CA TRP A 487 21.20 -19.87 -4.77
C TRP A 487 22.05 -20.22 -3.55
N PHE A 488 21.71 -21.30 -2.83
CA PHE A 488 22.57 -21.86 -1.77
C PHE A 488 23.90 -22.39 -2.33
N GLU A 489 23.96 -22.77 -3.61
CA GLU A 489 25.19 -23.30 -4.25
C GLU A 489 26.37 -22.33 -4.21
N ARG A 490 26.12 -21.01 -4.08
CA ARG A 490 27.15 -19.99 -3.84
C ARG A 490 28.04 -20.27 -2.62
N ASN A 491 27.55 -21.07 -1.67
CA ASN A 491 28.26 -21.43 -0.43
C ASN A 491 28.95 -22.79 -0.52
N VAL A 492 28.77 -23.55 -1.60
CA VAL A 492 29.42 -24.85 -1.79
C VAL A 492 30.92 -24.65 -1.98
N LYS A 493 31.68 -25.49 -1.29
CA LYS A 493 33.15 -25.48 -1.31
C LYS A 493 33.64 -26.75 -1.99
N ASP A 494 34.72 -26.61 -2.76
CA ASP A 494 35.43 -27.76 -3.32
C ASP A 494 36.19 -28.55 -2.24
N ASP A 495 36.81 -29.66 -2.62
CA ASP A 495 37.61 -30.51 -1.74
C ASP A 495 38.80 -29.76 -1.09
N LYS A 496 39.17 -28.60 -1.63
CA LYS A 496 40.23 -27.72 -1.12
C LYS A 496 39.69 -26.60 -0.23
N GLY A 497 38.38 -26.59 0.06
CA GLY A 497 37.70 -25.61 0.91
C GLY A 497 37.47 -24.25 0.24
N GLN A 498 37.73 -24.11 -1.06
CA GLN A 498 37.51 -22.89 -1.84
C GLN A 498 36.08 -22.85 -2.35
N ARG A 499 35.45 -21.67 -2.33
CA ARG A 499 34.10 -21.51 -2.88
C ARG A 499 34.15 -21.61 -4.40
N GLN A 500 33.19 -22.33 -4.96
CA GLN A 500 33.00 -22.38 -6.40
C GLN A 500 32.60 -20.99 -6.91
N ALA A 501 33.33 -20.45 -7.88
CA ALA A 501 33.13 -19.09 -8.37
C ALA A 501 31.83 -18.94 -9.17
N TYR A 502 31.46 -19.97 -9.95
CA TYR A 502 30.25 -20.01 -10.77
C TYR A 502 29.51 -21.33 -10.59
N PHE A 503 28.18 -21.27 -10.51
CA PHE A 503 27.27 -22.41 -10.38
C PHE A 503 26.12 -22.27 -11.38
N GLY A 504 25.22 -23.26 -11.46
CA GLY A 504 24.19 -23.32 -12.49
C GLY A 504 24.44 -24.41 -13.53
N THR A 505 23.45 -24.64 -14.38
CA THR A 505 23.49 -25.61 -15.48
C THR A 505 23.13 -24.94 -16.81
N GLY A 506 23.34 -25.65 -17.91
CA GLY A 506 22.98 -25.22 -19.27
C GLY A 506 21.48 -24.97 -19.50
N GLU A 507 20.62 -25.24 -18.53
CA GLU A 507 19.20 -24.86 -18.58
C GLU A 507 18.94 -23.40 -18.19
N THR A 508 19.93 -22.73 -17.59
CA THR A 508 19.85 -21.29 -17.33
C THR A 508 19.75 -20.55 -18.66
N PHE A 509 18.89 -19.54 -18.75
CA PHE A 509 18.80 -18.69 -19.95
C PHE A 509 18.39 -17.27 -19.57
N LEU A 510 18.76 -16.30 -20.41
CA LEU A 510 18.33 -14.92 -20.28
C LEU A 510 17.15 -14.62 -21.19
N PHE A 511 16.39 -13.60 -20.86
CA PHE A 511 15.33 -13.11 -21.72
C PHE A 511 15.19 -11.59 -21.63
N SER A 512 14.69 -10.99 -22.71
CA SER A 512 14.19 -9.62 -22.74
C SER A 512 12.74 -9.62 -23.21
N LEU A 513 11.90 -8.79 -22.59
CA LEU A 513 10.49 -8.59 -22.91
C LEU A 513 10.20 -7.19 -23.46
N TYR A 514 11.01 -6.20 -23.09
CA TYR A 514 10.91 -4.83 -23.58
C TYR A 514 12.29 -4.14 -23.51
N PRO A 515 12.73 -3.40 -24.54
CA PRO A 515 11.98 -2.97 -25.73
C PRO A 515 11.77 -4.07 -26.79
N GLU A 516 12.71 -5.01 -26.91
CA GLU A 516 12.64 -6.12 -27.87
C GLU A 516 12.52 -7.47 -27.16
N ARG A 517 11.70 -8.36 -27.72
CA ARG A 517 11.48 -9.69 -27.18
C ARG A 517 12.50 -10.68 -27.71
N ALA A 518 13.29 -11.25 -26.81
CA ALA A 518 14.32 -12.22 -27.16
C ALA A 518 14.54 -13.22 -26.02
N LYS A 519 14.89 -14.46 -26.39
CA LYS A 519 15.40 -15.50 -25.49
C LYS A 519 16.85 -15.77 -25.87
N TYR A 520 17.74 -15.81 -24.88
CA TYR A 520 19.15 -16.10 -25.05
C TYR A 520 19.48 -17.40 -24.28
N PRO A 521 19.33 -18.58 -24.94
CA PRO A 521 19.71 -19.85 -24.36
C PRO A 521 21.23 -19.97 -24.18
N TRP A 522 21.67 -20.93 -23.38
CA TRP A 522 23.08 -21.29 -23.32
C TRP A 522 23.60 -21.72 -24.70
N VAL A 523 24.77 -21.19 -25.08
CA VAL A 523 25.38 -21.46 -26.40
C VAL A 523 25.74 -22.92 -26.64
N GLY A 524 25.83 -23.73 -25.56
CA GLY A 524 26.10 -25.17 -25.65
C GLY A 524 24.91 -26.05 -25.98
N ILE A 525 23.69 -25.49 -26.10
CA ILE A 525 22.52 -26.24 -26.56
C ILE A 525 22.64 -26.58 -28.07
N GLU A 526 23.29 -25.73 -28.85
CA GLU A 526 23.36 -25.87 -30.33
C GLU A 526 24.74 -26.36 -30.82
N ASN A 527 25.79 -26.22 -30.02
CA ASN A 527 27.18 -26.50 -30.42
C ASN A 527 27.75 -27.71 -29.68
N ASP A 528 27.92 -28.83 -30.37
CA ASP A 528 28.32 -30.12 -29.78
C ASP A 528 29.86 -30.32 -29.69
N LYS A 529 30.69 -29.36 -30.12
CA LYS A 529 32.16 -29.52 -30.15
C LYS A 529 32.91 -28.21 -29.86
N ASP A 530 33.76 -28.26 -28.83
CA ASP A 530 34.74 -27.24 -28.42
C ASP A 530 34.22 -25.92 -27.83
N LEU A 531 33.33 -25.99 -26.84
CA LEU A 531 33.02 -24.84 -25.98
C LEU A 531 34.17 -24.61 -24.99
N GLY A 532 34.74 -23.41 -24.99
CA GLY A 532 35.71 -23.02 -23.97
C GLY A 532 35.05 -22.85 -22.60
N HIS A 533 35.80 -23.05 -21.51
CA HIS A 533 35.30 -22.91 -20.13
C HIS A 533 34.64 -21.54 -19.83
N ALA A 534 34.95 -20.50 -20.61
CA ALA A 534 34.32 -19.19 -20.49
C ALA A 534 32.82 -19.17 -20.89
N SER A 535 32.32 -20.24 -21.52
CA SER A 535 30.91 -20.40 -21.93
C SER A 535 30.06 -21.17 -20.92
N GLU A 536 30.62 -21.58 -19.76
CA GLU A 536 29.93 -22.32 -18.70
C GLU A 536 29.80 -21.48 -17.40
N LEU A 537 29.84 -20.16 -17.53
CA LEU A 537 29.81 -19.21 -16.42
C LEU A 537 28.37 -18.72 -16.17
N PHE A 538 27.49 -19.62 -15.71
CA PHE A 538 26.04 -19.38 -15.64
C PHE A 538 25.61 -18.38 -14.57
N MET A 539 25.94 -18.64 -13.30
CA MET A 539 25.53 -17.82 -12.16
C MET A 539 26.70 -17.65 -11.19
N ALA A 540 26.89 -16.46 -10.62
CA ALA A 540 27.82 -16.21 -9.54
C ALA A 540 27.18 -15.25 -8.54
N ALA A 541 27.45 -15.43 -7.25
CA ALA A 541 26.78 -14.65 -6.22
C ALA A 541 27.60 -14.66 -4.93
N ASP A 542 27.63 -13.53 -4.22
CA ASP A 542 28.19 -13.44 -2.86
C ASP A 542 27.39 -12.45 -2.01
N SER A 543 27.93 -12.01 -0.88
CA SER A 543 27.24 -11.04 -0.01
C SER A 543 27.12 -9.64 -0.59
N LYS A 544 27.83 -9.34 -1.68
CA LYS A 544 27.98 -8.01 -2.28
C LYS A 544 27.47 -7.92 -3.73
N MET A 545 27.32 -9.03 -4.42
CA MET A 545 26.84 -9.02 -5.81
C MET A 545 26.07 -10.28 -6.20
N ILE A 546 25.27 -10.14 -7.26
CA ILE A 546 24.71 -11.23 -8.06
C ILE A 546 25.13 -11.02 -9.52
N THR A 547 25.56 -12.09 -10.18
CA THR A 547 25.87 -12.14 -11.60
C THR A 547 25.16 -13.32 -12.27
N ILE A 548 24.57 -13.11 -13.44
CA ILE A 548 24.02 -14.16 -14.30
C ILE A 548 24.59 -13.96 -15.71
N GLY A 549 25.29 -14.98 -16.21
CA GLY A 549 25.98 -14.99 -17.50
C GLY A 549 27.33 -14.28 -17.45
N GLY A 550 28.40 -15.05 -17.61
CA GLY A 550 29.78 -14.59 -17.63
C GLY A 550 30.52 -14.92 -18.93
N GLY A 551 31.82 -14.58 -18.94
CA GLY A 551 32.75 -14.82 -20.05
C GLY A 551 32.88 -13.60 -20.95
N GLU A 552 33.91 -12.79 -20.72
CA GLU A 552 34.15 -11.50 -21.42
C GLU A 552 33.06 -10.44 -21.23
N GLY A 553 32.38 -10.49 -20.07
CA GLY A 553 31.35 -9.54 -19.65
C GLY A 553 30.42 -10.19 -18.64
N GLN A 554 29.46 -9.42 -18.13
CA GLN A 554 28.43 -9.87 -17.21
C GLN A 554 27.06 -9.52 -17.80
N ALA A 555 26.27 -10.52 -18.14
CA ALA A 555 25.01 -10.26 -18.82
C ALA A 555 23.97 -9.61 -17.92
N ILE A 556 23.91 -10.01 -16.65
CA ILE A 556 23.22 -9.28 -15.59
C ILE A 556 24.16 -9.25 -14.39
N TRP A 557 24.52 -8.06 -13.93
CA TRP A 557 25.20 -7.81 -12.67
C TRP A 557 24.34 -6.89 -11.81
N MET A 558 24.26 -7.15 -10.50
CA MET A 558 23.56 -6.31 -9.53
C MET A 558 24.38 -6.12 -8.26
N ASP A 559 24.28 -4.93 -7.67
CA ASP A 559 24.97 -4.54 -6.45
C ASP A 559 24.33 -5.11 -5.16
N GLU A 560 25.00 -4.89 -4.03
CA GLU A 560 24.58 -5.41 -2.72
C GLU A 560 23.21 -4.89 -2.25
N ASN A 561 22.84 -3.72 -2.76
CA ASN A 561 21.61 -3.00 -2.44
C ASN A 561 20.50 -3.28 -3.45
N ILE A 562 20.70 -4.15 -4.44
CA ILE A 562 19.69 -4.48 -5.48
C ILE A 562 19.04 -3.19 -6.04
N ARG A 563 19.88 -2.19 -6.28
CA ARG A 563 19.45 -0.86 -6.74
C ARG A 563 20.06 -0.55 -8.09
N PHE A 564 21.34 -0.84 -8.25
CA PHE A 564 22.07 -0.60 -9.48
C PHE A 564 22.52 -1.91 -10.10
N GLY A 565 22.42 -1.98 -11.42
CA GLY A 565 22.89 -3.12 -12.18
C GLY A 565 23.54 -2.70 -13.48
N LYS A 566 24.22 -3.68 -14.08
CA LYS A 566 24.93 -3.56 -15.35
C LYS A 566 24.63 -4.76 -16.23
N THR A 567 24.58 -4.56 -17.54
CA THR A 567 24.39 -5.58 -18.55
C THR A 567 25.38 -5.40 -19.69
N ASP A 568 26.15 -6.44 -19.97
CA ASP A 568 27.10 -6.52 -21.07
C ASP A 568 26.79 -7.77 -21.94
N SER A 569 27.49 -7.91 -23.06
CA SER A 569 27.53 -9.19 -23.76
C SER A 569 28.31 -10.24 -22.97
N CYS A 570 27.91 -11.51 -23.04
CA CYS A 570 28.68 -12.60 -22.42
C CYS A 570 28.79 -13.83 -23.34
N LYS A 571 29.88 -14.59 -23.21
CA LYS A 571 30.15 -15.83 -23.97
C LYS A 571 29.23 -17.00 -23.59
N THR A 572 28.63 -16.96 -22.40
CA THR A 572 27.73 -18.02 -21.92
C THR A 572 26.40 -18.04 -22.69
N PHE A 573 25.85 -16.87 -23.01
CA PHE A 573 24.53 -16.75 -23.69
C PHE A 573 24.60 -16.08 -25.06
N ASN A 574 25.76 -15.54 -25.46
CA ASN A 574 25.94 -14.74 -26.67
C ASN A 574 24.85 -13.64 -26.80
N ASN A 575 24.47 -13.04 -25.67
CA ASN A 575 23.49 -11.97 -25.62
C ASN A 575 24.15 -10.63 -25.95
N PRO A 576 23.42 -9.66 -26.53
CA PRO A 576 23.79 -8.25 -26.46
C PRO A 576 23.47 -7.70 -25.04
N PRO A 577 23.95 -6.50 -24.68
CA PRO A 577 23.45 -5.76 -23.51
C PRO A 577 21.92 -5.72 -23.51
N LEU A 578 21.29 -6.03 -22.37
CA LEU A 578 19.84 -6.19 -22.26
C LEU A 578 19.08 -4.85 -22.18
N CYS A 579 19.81 -3.74 -21.95
CA CYS A 579 19.31 -2.38 -22.08
C CYS A 579 20.29 -1.51 -22.89
N PRO A 580 19.81 -0.46 -23.59
CA PRO A 580 20.66 0.38 -24.44
C PRO A 580 21.78 1.13 -23.70
N SER A 581 21.57 1.47 -22.43
CA SER A 581 22.54 2.22 -21.62
C SER A 581 23.67 1.35 -21.07
N GLY A 582 23.53 0.02 -21.04
CA GLY A 582 24.46 -0.90 -20.36
C GLY A 582 24.36 -0.84 -18.83
N ASP A 583 24.22 0.34 -18.23
CA ASP A 583 23.93 0.52 -16.81
C ASP A 583 22.42 0.76 -16.58
N PHE A 584 21.85 0.22 -15.50
CA PHE A 584 20.44 0.39 -15.17
C PHE A 584 20.19 0.54 -13.67
N GLU A 585 19.16 1.32 -13.32
CA GLU A 585 18.61 1.37 -11.97
C GLU A 585 17.37 0.46 -11.90
N ILE A 586 17.34 -0.40 -10.89
CA ILE A 586 16.26 -1.35 -10.65
C ILE A 586 15.10 -0.62 -10.00
N ARG A 587 13.97 -0.55 -10.71
CA ARG A 587 12.70 -0.10 -10.13
C ARG A 587 12.04 -1.21 -9.32
N VAL A 588 11.98 -2.40 -9.91
CA VAL A 588 11.43 -3.61 -9.27
C VAL A 588 12.24 -4.82 -9.69
N LEU A 589 12.62 -5.66 -8.72
CA LEU A 589 13.09 -7.03 -8.95
C LEU A 589 12.04 -7.98 -8.39
N GLU A 590 11.56 -8.93 -9.18
CA GLU A 590 10.70 -10.03 -8.72
C GLU A 590 11.38 -11.38 -8.97
N VAL A 591 11.29 -12.30 -8.01
CA VAL A 591 11.79 -13.67 -8.14
C VAL A 591 10.70 -14.66 -7.78
N TYR A 592 10.45 -15.57 -8.70
CA TYR A 592 9.45 -16.62 -8.58
C TYR A 592 10.13 -17.99 -8.46
N GLY A 593 9.63 -18.84 -7.58
CA GLY A 593 9.96 -20.25 -7.50
C GLY A 593 8.78 -21.10 -7.94
N PHE A 594 9.02 -22.36 -8.27
CA PHE A 594 7.97 -23.27 -8.76
C PHE A 594 7.68 -24.32 -7.68
N VAL A 595 6.49 -24.29 -7.08
CA VAL A 595 6.16 -25.17 -5.95
C VAL A 595 5.97 -26.61 -6.43
N GLY A 596 6.78 -27.53 -5.88
CA GLY A 596 6.75 -28.96 -6.19
C GLY A 596 7.71 -29.38 -7.31
N ALA A 597 8.47 -28.43 -7.86
CA ALA A 597 9.52 -28.67 -8.85
C ALA A 597 10.74 -29.38 -8.25
#